data_AF-A0A8J3LCZ1-F1
#
_entry.id   AF-A0A8J3LCZ1-F1
#
_cell.length_a   1.000
_cell.length_b   1.000
_cell.length_c   1.000
_cell.angle_alpha   90.00
_cell.angle_beta   90.00
_cell.angle_gamma   90.00
#
_symmetry.space_group_name_H-M   'P 1'
#
loop_
_entity.id
_entity.type
_entity.pdbx_description
1 polymer ?
#
loop_
_entity_poly.entity_id
_entity_poly.type
_entity_poly.pdbx_seq_one_letter_code
_entity_poly.pdbx_strand_id
1 'polypeptide(L)'
;MSQDGGQGDSIDGVGQWDEIEDEGVLDASDTLDGDPVTDPLDTGVVATDRWSGANRFGTTPAEALAGESLDQHLAEEEPDIDPYADPVDEDEDELIRRGYDREPRAGRLVADDQGFGEDDQPDSVAWDVGIDGGGASAEEAAMHIVDDPDGQGDGPLD
;
A
#
# COMPACT_ATOMS: atom_id res chain seq x y z
N MET A 1 -58.05 -25.00 -49.62
CA MET A 1 -58.52 -24.11 -48.54
C MET A 1 -58.19 -24.86 -47.25
N SER A 2 -57.04 -24.56 -46.64
CA SER A 2 -56.91 -23.65 -45.48
C SER A 2 -57.48 -24.29 -44.21
N GLN A 3 -56.77 -24.48 -43.11
CA GLN A 3 -55.49 -23.95 -42.64
C GLN A 3 -54.79 -25.00 -41.78
N ASP A 4 -53.47 -25.07 -41.96
CA ASP A 4 -52.48 -25.58 -41.02
C ASP A 4 -52.43 -24.64 -39.80
N GLY A 5 -52.43 -25.23 -38.61
CA GLY A 5 -52.42 -24.52 -37.33
C GLY A 5 -51.36 -25.14 -36.44
N GLY A 6 -50.09 -24.96 -36.82
CA GLY A 6 -48.94 -25.34 -36.01
C GLY A 6 -49.06 -24.73 -34.61
N GLN A 7 -49.07 -25.61 -33.60
CA GLN A 7 -48.84 -25.21 -32.22
C GLN A 7 -47.45 -24.55 -32.18
N GLY A 8 -47.40 -23.26 -31.86
CA GLY A 8 -46.17 -22.60 -31.46
C GLY A 8 -45.71 -23.24 -30.17
N ASP A 9 -44.60 -23.98 -30.25
CA ASP A 9 -43.86 -24.46 -29.10
C ASP A 9 -43.39 -23.23 -28.31
N SER A 10 -43.88 -23.15 -27.08
CA SER A 10 -43.70 -22.07 -26.13
C SER A 10 -42.21 -21.84 -25.87
N ILE A 11 -41.74 -20.62 -26.16
CA ILE A 11 -40.40 -20.10 -25.79
C ILE A 11 -40.35 -19.74 -24.29
N ASP A 12 -41.39 -20.09 -23.51
CA ASP A 12 -41.53 -19.81 -22.08
C ASP A 12 -40.51 -20.52 -21.17
N GLY A 13 -39.55 -21.25 -21.75
CA GLY A 13 -38.48 -21.92 -21.01
C GLY A 13 -37.21 -21.10 -20.84
N VAL A 14 -36.91 -20.12 -21.71
CA VAL A 14 -35.59 -19.44 -21.68
C VAL A 14 -35.42 -18.50 -20.48
N GLY A 15 -36.46 -17.75 -20.12
CA GLY A 15 -36.40 -16.84 -18.96
C GLY A 15 -36.30 -17.58 -17.62
N GLN A 16 -36.79 -18.81 -17.54
CA GLN A 16 -36.63 -19.64 -16.33
C GLN A 16 -35.18 -20.08 -16.13
N TRP A 17 -34.37 -20.23 -17.19
CA TRP A 17 -32.96 -20.58 -17.05
C TRP A 17 -32.13 -19.37 -16.60
N ASP A 18 -32.40 -18.18 -17.17
CA ASP A 18 -31.75 -16.93 -16.76
C ASP A 18 -32.03 -16.60 -15.28
N GLU A 19 -33.28 -16.79 -14.81
CA GLU A 19 -33.66 -16.54 -13.40
C GLU A 19 -32.96 -17.48 -12.39
N ILE A 20 -32.54 -18.67 -12.82
CA ILE A 20 -31.85 -19.64 -11.95
C ILE A 20 -30.35 -19.33 -11.87
N GLU A 21 -29.75 -18.82 -12.96
CA GLU A 21 -28.34 -18.39 -12.97
C GLU A 21 -28.12 -17.15 -12.07
N ASP A 22 -29.12 -16.26 -11.97
CA ASP A 22 -29.07 -15.05 -11.13
C ASP A 22 -29.26 -15.28 -9.61
N GLU A 23 -29.61 -16.50 -9.16
CA GLU A 23 -29.85 -16.79 -7.73
C GLU A 23 -28.56 -17.15 -6.95
N GLY A 24 -27.40 -17.12 -7.61
CA GLY A 24 -26.08 -17.47 -7.05
C GLY A 24 -25.17 -16.30 -6.69
N VAL A 25 -23.93 -16.63 -6.29
CA VAL A 25 -22.83 -15.65 -6.21
C VAL A 25 -22.42 -15.31 -7.64
N LEU A 26 -22.37 -14.02 -7.97
CA LEU A 26 -21.97 -13.55 -9.31
C LEU A 26 -20.55 -14.00 -9.63
N ASP A 27 -20.36 -14.53 -10.83
CA ASP A 27 -19.05 -14.99 -11.28
C ASP A 27 -18.24 -13.88 -11.98
N ALA A 28 -17.02 -14.21 -12.42
CA ALA A 28 -16.14 -13.28 -13.13
C ALA A 28 -16.70 -12.88 -14.51
N SER A 29 -17.56 -13.69 -15.13
CA SER A 29 -18.21 -13.36 -16.39
C SER A 29 -19.35 -12.36 -16.20
N ASP A 30 -20.02 -12.39 -15.06
CA ASP A 30 -21.07 -11.44 -14.66
C ASP A 30 -20.49 -10.10 -14.19
N THR A 31 -19.50 -10.17 -13.30
CA THR A 31 -18.90 -8.98 -12.67
C THR A 31 -17.82 -8.32 -13.53
N LEU A 32 -17.24 -9.08 -14.47
CA LEU A 32 -16.02 -8.72 -15.21
C LEU A 32 -14.82 -8.40 -14.30
N ASP A 33 -14.89 -8.80 -13.02
CA ASP A 33 -13.79 -8.70 -12.08
C ASP A 33 -12.89 -9.95 -12.20
N GLY A 34 -11.59 -9.72 -12.26
CA GLY A 34 -10.59 -10.76 -12.50
C GLY A 34 -10.33 -11.62 -11.26
N ASP A 35 -11.28 -12.48 -10.89
CA ASP A 35 -11.12 -13.44 -9.79
C ASP A 35 -10.04 -14.49 -10.14
N PRO A 36 -9.13 -14.85 -9.21
CA PRO A 36 -8.14 -15.91 -9.40
C PRO A 36 -8.70 -17.32 -9.67
N VAL A 37 -9.98 -17.59 -9.44
CA VAL A 37 -10.58 -18.92 -9.64
C VAL A 37 -11.78 -18.91 -10.59
N THR A 38 -12.08 -20.08 -11.17
CA THR A 38 -13.22 -20.25 -12.09
C THR A 38 -14.56 -20.29 -11.37
N ASP A 39 -14.63 -20.92 -10.19
CA ASP A 39 -15.83 -20.95 -9.35
C ASP A 39 -15.59 -20.05 -8.13
N PRO A 40 -16.40 -19.00 -7.89
CA PRO A 40 -16.24 -18.14 -6.72
C PRO A 40 -16.32 -18.90 -5.38
N LEU A 41 -16.98 -20.09 -5.36
CA LEU A 41 -17.06 -20.95 -4.19
C LEU A 41 -15.78 -21.75 -3.90
N ASP A 42 -14.83 -21.80 -4.84
CA ASP A 42 -13.51 -22.41 -4.64
C ASP A 42 -12.53 -21.48 -3.91
N THR A 43 -12.92 -20.23 -3.65
CA THR A 43 -12.11 -19.30 -2.85
C THR A 43 -12.09 -19.73 -1.38
N GLY A 44 -10.88 -19.80 -0.81
CA GLY A 44 -10.67 -20.11 0.61
C GLY A 44 -10.17 -18.89 1.38
N VAL A 45 -10.65 -18.70 2.60
CA VAL A 45 -10.09 -17.70 3.53
C VAL A 45 -9.08 -18.40 4.45
N VAL A 46 -7.85 -17.92 4.46
CA VAL A 46 -6.83 -18.35 5.45
C VAL A 46 -6.95 -17.44 6.66
N ALA A 47 -7.36 -18.01 7.80
CA ALA A 47 -7.38 -17.29 9.06
C ALA A 47 -5.95 -17.01 9.54
N THR A 48 -5.76 -15.97 10.35
CA THR A 48 -4.45 -15.65 10.92
C THR A 48 -3.95 -16.78 11.81
N ASP A 49 -2.66 -17.14 11.70
CA ASP A 49 -2.03 -18.22 12.50
C ASP A 49 -2.07 -18.00 14.02
N ARG A 50 -2.31 -16.75 14.44
CA ARG A 50 -2.39 -16.34 15.84
C ARG A 50 -3.76 -15.79 16.18
N TRP A 51 -4.17 -15.97 17.44
CA TRP A 51 -5.37 -15.35 17.98
C TRP A 51 -5.16 -13.84 18.01
N SER A 52 -5.82 -13.12 17.10
CA SER A 52 -5.78 -11.66 17.06
C SER A 52 -7.08 -11.10 17.64
N GLY A 53 -6.97 -10.01 18.42
CA GLY A 53 -8.11 -9.17 18.77
C GLY A 53 -9.02 -9.59 19.91
N ALA A 54 -9.04 -10.86 20.35
CA ALA A 54 -10.01 -11.31 21.37
C ALA A 54 -9.89 -10.60 22.74
N ASN A 55 -8.68 -10.15 23.08
CA ASN A 55 -8.39 -9.38 24.31
C ASN A 55 -8.07 -7.90 24.01
N ARG A 56 -8.34 -7.40 22.79
CA ARG A 56 -8.14 -5.99 22.47
C ARG A 56 -9.25 -5.15 23.11
N PHE A 57 -8.93 -3.88 23.37
CA PHE A 57 -9.94 -2.90 23.71
C PHE A 57 -10.97 -2.79 22.57
N GLY A 58 -12.22 -2.45 22.90
CA GLY A 58 -13.29 -2.26 21.93
C GLY A 58 -14.09 -3.53 21.61
N THR A 59 -13.82 -4.65 22.28
CA THR A 59 -14.57 -5.90 22.09
C THR A 59 -15.86 -5.94 22.89
N THR A 60 -16.03 -5.05 23.88
CA THR A 60 -17.26 -4.91 24.66
C THR A 60 -18.06 -3.64 24.28
N PRO A 61 -19.40 -3.63 24.46
CA PRO A 61 -20.20 -2.43 24.19
C PRO A 61 -19.80 -1.21 25.02
N ALA A 62 -19.29 -1.42 26.24
CA ALA A 62 -18.85 -0.35 27.11
C ALA A 62 -17.57 0.32 26.59
N GLU A 63 -16.61 -0.48 26.12
CA GLU A 63 -15.36 0.01 25.53
C GLU A 63 -15.62 0.74 24.20
N ALA A 64 -16.50 0.21 23.35
CA ALA A 64 -16.87 0.87 22.10
C ALA A 64 -17.50 2.26 22.32
N LEU A 65 -18.25 2.44 23.42
CA LEU A 65 -18.81 3.75 23.81
C LEU A 65 -17.77 4.68 24.43
N ALA A 66 -16.81 4.13 25.17
CA ALA A 66 -15.73 4.91 25.78
C ALA A 66 -14.72 5.42 24.73
N GLY A 67 -14.47 4.61 23.70
CA GLY A 67 -13.40 4.83 22.74
C GLY A 67 -12.03 4.52 23.33
N GLU A 68 -11.07 4.20 22.46
CA GLU A 68 -9.68 4.04 22.85
C GLU A 68 -9.05 5.39 23.18
N SER A 69 -8.19 5.40 24.18
CA SER A 69 -7.37 6.59 24.48
C SER A 69 -6.22 6.72 23.49
N LEU A 70 -5.71 7.94 23.30
CA LEU A 70 -4.53 8.18 22.45
C LEU A 70 -3.33 7.35 22.88
N ASP A 71 -3.09 7.21 24.19
CA ASP A 71 -1.98 6.41 24.72
C ASP A 71 -2.11 4.91 24.37
N GLN A 72 -3.35 4.40 24.28
CA GLN A 72 -3.60 3.03 23.85
C GLN A 72 -3.29 2.86 22.36
N HIS A 73 -3.75 3.77 21.52
CA HIS A 73 -3.41 3.75 20.09
C HIS A 73 -1.89 3.80 19.87
N LEU A 74 -1.19 4.70 20.56
CA LEU A 74 0.28 4.80 20.47
C LEU A 74 1.00 3.54 20.95
N ALA A 75 0.43 2.80 21.91
CA ALA A 75 1.02 1.54 22.38
C ALA A 75 0.79 0.38 21.42
N GLU A 76 -0.18 0.49 20.50
CA GLU A 76 -0.46 -0.49 19.46
C GLU A 76 0.31 -0.23 18.15
N GLU A 77 0.82 0.98 17.96
CA GLU A 77 1.66 1.35 16.83
C GLU A 77 3.05 0.72 16.95
N GLU A 78 3.55 0.19 15.84
CA GLU A 78 4.96 -0.19 15.69
C GLU A 78 5.73 1.04 15.20
N PRO A 79 6.87 1.39 15.81
CA PRO A 79 7.70 2.49 15.33
C PRO A 79 8.16 2.25 13.89
N ASP A 80 8.13 3.30 13.07
CA ASP A 80 8.69 3.25 11.73
C ASP A 80 10.19 2.92 11.77
N ILE A 81 10.66 2.18 10.77
CA ILE A 81 12.09 1.89 10.61
C ILE A 81 12.79 3.14 10.11
N ASP A 82 13.72 3.66 10.90
CA ASP A 82 14.59 4.77 10.47
C ASP A 82 15.52 4.30 9.34
N PRO A 83 15.39 4.83 8.12
CA PRO A 83 16.22 4.43 6.98
C PRO A 83 17.68 4.88 7.10
N TYR A 84 17.99 5.78 8.03
CA TYR A 84 19.35 6.29 8.31
C TYR A 84 19.97 5.69 9.57
N ALA A 85 19.23 4.88 10.32
CA ALA A 85 19.80 4.17 11.46
C ALA A 85 20.89 3.22 10.96
N ASP A 86 22.06 3.29 11.59
CA ASP A 86 23.13 2.32 11.38
C ASP A 86 22.56 0.93 11.67
N PRO A 87 22.70 -0.06 10.76
CA PRO A 87 22.14 -1.38 10.98
C PRO A 87 22.74 -1.97 12.26
N VAL A 88 21.87 -2.17 13.26
CA VAL A 88 22.21 -2.81 14.52
C VAL A 88 22.19 -4.33 14.36
N ASP A 89 22.95 -4.88 13.40
CA ASP A 89 23.18 -6.33 13.40
C ASP A 89 24.57 -6.75 12.89
N GLU A 90 25.11 -7.75 13.57
CA GLU A 90 26.51 -8.21 13.59
C GLU A 90 26.91 -9.05 12.37
N ASP A 91 25.99 -9.26 11.43
CA ASP A 91 26.24 -9.94 10.17
C ASP A 91 26.46 -8.89 9.08
N GLU A 92 27.69 -8.37 8.99
CA GLU A 92 28.16 -7.55 7.87
C GLU A 92 27.77 -8.20 6.53
N ASP A 93 26.71 -7.65 5.94
CA ASP A 93 26.16 -8.05 4.67
C ASP A 93 27.26 -8.03 3.59
N GLU A 94 27.29 -9.07 2.75
CA GLU A 94 28.17 -9.16 1.56
C GLU A 94 28.11 -7.92 0.64
N LEU A 95 27.07 -7.09 0.77
CA LEU A 95 26.91 -5.83 0.04
C LEU A 95 27.97 -4.78 0.40
N ILE A 96 28.37 -4.69 1.67
CA ILE A 96 29.40 -3.73 2.13
C ILE A 96 30.77 -4.14 1.58
N ARG A 97 31.07 -5.44 1.53
CA ARG A 97 32.35 -5.97 0.96
C ARG A 97 32.53 -5.67 -0.53
N ARG A 98 31.44 -5.37 -1.26
CA ARG A 98 31.49 -4.98 -2.68
C ARG A 98 31.69 -3.47 -2.88
N GLY A 99 31.83 -2.70 -1.80
CA GLY A 99 32.12 -1.26 -1.85
C GLY A 99 30.90 -0.39 -2.15
N TYR A 100 29.69 -0.91 -1.94
CA TYR A 100 28.47 -0.08 -1.95
C TYR A 100 28.17 0.32 -0.51
N ASP A 101 28.96 1.24 0.02
CA ASP A 101 28.44 2.05 1.12
C ASP A 101 27.17 2.74 0.59
N ARG A 102 26.09 2.72 1.37
CA ARG A 102 24.92 3.53 1.01
C ARG A 102 25.36 4.98 1.18
N GLU A 103 25.76 5.60 0.09
CA GLU A 103 25.95 7.05 0.04
C GLU A 103 24.67 7.71 0.58
N PRO A 104 24.80 8.68 1.51
CA PRO A 104 23.65 9.33 2.10
C PRO A 104 22.84 10.01 1.00
N ARG A 105 21.54 9.70 0.95
CA ARG A 105 20.61 10.24 -0.04
C ARG A 105 19.71 11.27 0.61
N ALA A 106 19.41 12.33 -0.15
CA ALA A 106 18.37 13.27 0.24
C ALA A 106 17.02 12.55 0.26
N GLY A 107 16.26 12.74 1.34
CA GLY A 107 14.90 12.28 1.48
C GLY A 107 13.89 13.31 0.96
N ARG A 108 12.67 13.24 1.50
CA ARG A 108 11.59 14.18 1.22
C ARG A 108 11.90 15.53 1.87
N LEU A 109 11.94 16.58 1.06
CA LEU A 109 12.15 17.95 1.52
C LEU A 109 10.81 18.63 1.84
N VAL A 110 10.72 19.24 3.01
CA VAL A 110 9.55 19.98 3.50
C VAL A 110 9.95 21.43 3.77
N ALA A 111 9.16 22.38 3.27
CA ALA A 111 9.38 23.80 3.51
C ALA A 111 9.33 24.12 5.02
N ASP A 112 9.94 25.24 5.42
CA ASP A 112 10.02 25.63 6.84
C ASP A 112 8.62 25.78 7.49
N ASP A 113 7.67 26.33 6.74
CA ASP A 113 6.26 26.48 7.11
C ASP A 113 5.42 25.20 6.89
N GLN A 114 6.07 24.11 6.48
CA GLN A 114 5.44 22.83 6.13
C GLN A 114 4.41 22.95 5.00
N GLY A 115 4.48 24.01 4.19
CA GLY A 115 3.50 24.32 3.15
C GLY A 115 2.19 24.93 3.67
N PHE A 116 2.18 25.47 4.89
CA PHE A 116 1.03 26.11 5.52
C PHE A 116 1.27 27.58 5.82
N GLY A 117 0.42 28.44 5.26
CA GLY A 117 0.40 29.87 5.59
C GLY A 117 0.90 30.74 4.43
N GLU A 118 1.37 31.94 4.78
CA GLU A 118 2.08 32.80 3.83
C GLU A 118 3.58 32.44 3.89
N ASP A 119 4.23 32.38 2.72
CA ASP A 119 5.66 32.09 2.62
C ASP A 119 6.48 33.34 2.96
N ASP A 120 7.02 33.35 4.19
CA ASP A 120 7.92 34.40 4.69
C ASP A 120 9.41 34.10 4.38
N GLN A 121 9.70 32.98 3.70
CA GLN A 121 11.06 32.54 3.41
C GLN A 121 11.45 32.88 1.95
N PRO A 122 12.23 33.95 1.73
CA PRO A 122 12.59 34.37 0.37
C PRO A 122 13.57 33.41 -0.34
N ASP A 123 14.29 32.58 0.42
CA ASP A 123 15.30 31.65 -0.07
C ASP A 123 14.72 30.23 -0.24
N SER A 124 15.17 29.49 -1.25
CA SER A 124 14.76 28.09 -1.45
C SER A 124 15.45 27.16 -0.47
N VAL A 125 14.93 27.09 0.76
CA VAL A 125 15.42 26.21 1.82
C VAL A 125 14.31 25.26 2.30
N ALA A 126 14.70 24.07 2.73
CA ALA A 126 13.78 23.03 3.19
C ALA A 126 14.47 22.08 4.18
N TRP A 127 13.68 21.37 4.97
CA TRP A 127 14.11 20.34 5.90
C TRP A 127 13.92 18.96 5.28
N ASP A 128 14.95 18.13 5.31
CA ASP A 128 14.84 16.71 4.98
C ASP A 128 14.14 15.98 6.13
N VAL A 129 12.98 15.36 5.84
CA VAL A 129 12.20 14.56 6.79
C VAL A 129 12.29 13.06 6.52
N GLY A 130 13.25 12.65 5.70
CA GLY A 130 13.58 11.28 5.38
C GLY A 130 12.88 10.70 4.15
N ILE A 131 13.22 9.46 3.82
CA ILE A 131 12.77 8.78 2.60
C ILE A 131 11.26 8.50 2.67
N ASP A 132 10.52 8.93 1.65
CA ASP A 132 9.13 8.51 1.45
C ASP A 132 9.18 7.09 0.87
N GLY A 133 8.79 6.07 1.63
CA GLY A 133 9.14 4.64 1.45
C GLY A 133 8.84 3.93 0.12
N GLY A 134 8.56 4.65 -0.97
CA GLY A 134 8.68 4.15 -2.34
C GLY A 134 10.16 3.97 -2.72
N GLY A 135 10.48 2.87 -3.39
CA GLY A 135 11.83 2.69 -3.94
C GLY A 135 12.18 3.84 -4.89
N ALA A 136 13.44 4.26 -4.87
CA ALA A 136 13.91 5.39 -5.67
C ALA A 136 13.73 5.15 -7.18
N SER A 137 13.23 6.15 -7.92
CA SER A 137 13.30 6.13 -9.38
C SER A 137 14.75 6.19 -9.87
N ALA A 138 14.99 5.96 -11.17
CA ALA A 138 16.33 6.09 -11.74
C ALA A 138 16.88 7.53 -11.61
N GLU A 139 16.03 8.55 -11.74
CA GLU A 139 16.41 9.94 -11.53
C GLU A 139 16.69 10.24 -10.05
N GLU A 140 15.88 9.70 -9.15
CA GLU A 140 16.05 9.88 -7.71
C GLU A 140 17.34 9.19 -7.21
N ALA A 141 17.64 8.01 -7.76
CA ALA A 141 18.90 7.30 -7.48
C ALA A 141 20.15 8.00 -8.03
N ALA A 142 20.00 8.96 -8.96
CA ALA A 142 21.11 9.75 -9.48
C ALA A 142 21.43 10.98 -8.60
N MET A 143 20.54 11.36 -7.68
CA MET A 143 20.76 12.47 -6.75
C MET A 143 21.58 12.00 -5.55
N HIS A 144 22.52 12.84 -5.08
CA HIS A 144 23.38 12.57 -3.93
C HIS A 144 23.57 13.85 -3.10
N ILE A 145 23.91 13.69 -1.82
CA ILE A 145 24.23 14.81 -0.92
C ILE A 145 25.69 15.22 -1.14
N VAL A 146 25.93 16.54 -1.16
CA VAL A 146 27.27 17.14 -1.23
C VAL A 146 27.50 17.94 0.05
N ASP A 147 28.55 17.60 0.80
CA ASP A 147 28.86 18.24 2.10
C ASP A 147 29.26 19.72 1.98
N ASP A 148 29.97 20.07 0.89
CA ASP A 148 30.38 21.44 0.57
C ASP A 148 29.94 21.80 -0.85
N PRO A 149 28.77 22.45 -1.04
CA PRO A 149 28.26 22.77 -2.37
C PRO A 149 29.14 23.77 -3.13
N ASP A 150 29.97 24.54 -2.42
CA ASP A 150 30.92 25.51 -2.98
C ASP A 150 32.36 24.97 -3.01
N GLY A 151 32.57 23.73 -2.58
CA GLY A 151 33.86 23.06 -2.49
C GLY A 151 34.41 22.63 -3.85
N GLN A 152 35.68 22.22 -3.87
CA GLN A 152 36.22 21.48 -5.02
C GLN A 152 35.51 20.12 -5.04
N GLY A 153 34.52 19.97 -5.92
CA GLY A 153 33.76 18.73 -6.03
C GLY A 153 34.65 17.51 -6.25
N ASP A 154 34.16 16.33 -5.87
CA ASP A 154 34.85 15.03 -6.00
C ASP A 154 34.85 14.53 -7.45
N GLY A 155 35.22 15.42 -8.38
CA GLY A 155 35.47 15.10 -9.78
C GLY A 155 36.69 14.19 -9.91
N PRO A 156 36.84 13.48 -11.04
CA PRO A 156 37.92 12.51 -11.20
C PRO A 156 39.27 13.16 -10.89
N LEU A 157 40.03 12.55 -9.98
CA LEU A 157 41.40 12.94 -9.68
C LEU A 157 42.25 12.75 -10.95
N ASP A 158 42.88 13.85 -11.41
CA ASP A 158 43.81 13.86 -12.55
C ASP A 158 45.04 12.96 -12.35
#